data_AF-A0A9D5PUB7-F1
#
_entry.id   AF-A0A9D5PUB7-F1
#
_cell.length_a   1.000
_cell.length_b   1.000
_cell.length_c   1.000
_cell.angle_alpha   90.00
_cell.angle_beta   90.00
_cell.angle_gamma   90.00
#
_symmetry.space_group_name_H-M   'P 1'
#
loop_
_entity.id
_entity.type
_entity.pdbx_description
1 polymer ?
#
loop_
_entity_poly.entity_id
_entity_poly.type
_entity_poly.pdbx_seq_one_letter_code
_entity_poly.pdbx_strand_id
1 'polypeptide(L)'
;MIDVSAEALRQVKNSLGAFESDISGMASRASNRTSGILSECQTSLNQARIDVEESETKVNRLERELAALEKQIKEMTGELDGIEERLPRIERSIRSLESEASHLRSEISYLSSQSSSDEDDDSYQNRQDAIYHCEQRLKNCYSEINRLEAEHRSLSERQAVLEHSLKVTKVKRDQTAEELDLEKNRLSKLKDKLERLQRAMWRLESAVNSYVNAASRIESQSSDMARGKANAVSQCLAYIEQYLSTTF
;
A
#
# COMPACT_ATOMS: atom_id res chain seq x y z
N MET A 1 31.24 -46.68 -67.20
CA MET A 1 31.96 -45.90 -66.16
C MET A 1 31.57 -44.42 -66.19
N ILE A 2 31.41 -43.81 -67.37
CA ILE A 2 31.03 -42.39 -67.53
C ILE A 2 29.57 -42.11 -67.10
N ASP A 3 28.60 -42.97 -67.44
CA ASP A 3 27.20 -42.84 -66.97
C ASP A 3 27.06 -42.87 -65.44
N VAL A 4 27.82 -43.75 -64.78
CA VAL A 4 27.86 -43.86 -63.32
C VAL A 4 28.40 -42.57 -62.69
N SER A 5 29.28 -41.85 -63.39
CA SER A 5 29.88 -40.60 -62.91
C SER A 5 28.94 -39.40 -63.11
N ALA A 6 28.17 -39.36 -64.21
CA ALA A 6 27.16 -38.34 -64.44
C ALA A 6 25.99 -38.47 -63.46
N GLU A 7 25.55 -39.70 -63.16
CA GLU A 7 24.49 -39.94 -62.18
C GLU A 7 24.91 -39.53 -60.76
N ALA A 8 26.15 -39.85 -60.35
CA ALA A 8 26.69 -39.39 -59.08
C ALA A 8 26.74 -37.86 -58.96
N LEU A 9 27.11 -37.15 -60.03
CA LEU A 9 27.11 -35.68 -60.06
C LEU A 9 25.67 -35.10 -59.99
N ARG A 10 24.69 -35.72 -60.65
CA ARG A 10 23.28 -35.33 -60.53
C ARG A 10 22.77 -35.51 -59.10
N GLN A 11 23.14 -36.62 -58.45
CA GLN A 11 22.80 -36.85 -57.05
C GLN A 11 23.39 -35.76 -56.14
N VAL A 12 24.67 -35.40 -56.31
CA VAL A 12 25.31 -34.32 -55.54
C VAL A 12 24.59 -32.97 -55.77
N LYS A 13 24.23 -32.64 -57.02
CA LYS A 13 23.48 -31.43 -57.33
C LYS A 13 22.12 -31.39 -56.61
N ASN A 14 21.39 -32.51 -56.62
CA ASN A 14 20.10 -32.61 -55.95
C ASN A 14 20.25 -32.47 -54.43
N SER A 15 21.27 -33.09 -53.84
CA SER A 15 21.58 -32.94 -52.40
C SER A 15 21.95 -31.50 -52.03
N LEU A 16 22.68 -30.78 -52.88
CA LEU A 16 22.99 -29.36 -52.67
C LEU A 16 21.74 -28.47 -52.74
N GLY A 17 20.82 -28.76 -53.67
CA GLY A 17 19.54 -28.05 -53.78
C GLY A 17 18.62 -28.32 -52.57
N ALA A 18 18.58 -29.55 -52.08
CA ALA A 18 17.87 -29.90 -50.85
C ALA A 18 18.45 -29.15 -49.65
N PHE A 19 19.78 -29.15 -49.50
CA PHE A 19 20.46 -28.40 -48.44
C PHE A 19 20.20 -26.88 -48.51
N GLU A 20 20.19 -26.29 -49.71
CA GLU A 20 19.83 -24.88 -49.88
C GLU A 20 18.39 -24.60 -49.43
N SER A 21 17.45 -25.47 -49.79
CA SER A 21 16.06 -25.36 -49.37
C SER A 21 15.92 -25.47 -47.85
N ASP A 22 16.66 -26.38 -47.21
CA ASP A 22 16.61 -26.59 -45.76
C ASP A 22 17.16 -25.38 -44.98
N ILE A 23 18.27 -24.81 -45.46
CA ILE A 23 18.91 -23.67 -44.78
C ILE A 23 18.16 -22.35 -45.02
N SER A 24 17.42 -22.26 -46.12
CA SER A 24 16.60 -21.09 -46.45
C SER A 24 15.53 -20.83 -45.37
N GLY A 25 15.39 -19.56 -44.98
CA GLY A 25 14.46 -19.09 -43.96
C GLY A 25 14.86 -19.45 -42.53
N MET A 26 16.05 -20.01 -42.29
CA MET A 26 16.52 -20.35 -40.95
C MET A 26 16.59 -19.11 -40.04
N ALA A 27 17.08 -17.97 -40.52
CA ALA A 27 17.13 -16.72 -39.79
C ALA A 27 15.75 -16.18 -39.45
N SER A 28 14.78 -16.31 -40.38
CA SER A 28 13.39 -15.94 -40.13
C SER A 28 12.77 -16.81 -39.04
N ARG A 29 12.97 -18.15 -39.11
CA ARG A 29 12.53 -19.08 -38.06
C ARG A 29 13.17 -18.77 -36.70
N ALA A 30 14.47 -18.48 -36.69
CA ALA A 30 15.20 -18.07 -35.49
C ALA A 30 14.61 -16.79 -34.89
N SER A 31 14.45 -15.74 -35.70
CA SER A 31 13.88 -14.45 -35.30
C SER A 31 12.47 -14.61 -34.73
N ASN A 32 11.57 -15.25 -35.47
CA ASN A 32 10.18 -15.45 -35.04
C ASN A 32 10.08 -16.19 -33.70
N ARG A 33 10.88 -17.25 -33.53
CA ARG A 33 10.91 -18.02 -32.28
C ARG A 33 11.42 -17.17 -31.11
N THR A 34 12.48 -16.39 -31.33
CA THR A 34 13.03 -15.54 -30.28
C THR A 34 12.15 -14.34 -29.93
N SER A 35 11.39 -13.81 -30.90
CA SER A 35 10.43 -12.72 -30.66
C SER A 35 9.32 -13.14 -29.70
N GLY A 36 8.84 -14.38 -29.79
CA GLY A 36 7.84 -14.92 -28.85
C GLY A 36 8.37 -14.96 -27.42
N ILE A 37 9.59 -15.47 -27.24
CA ILE A 37 10.25 -15.55 -25.93
C ILE A 37 10.45 -14.15 -25.32
N LEU A 38 10.91 -13.18 -26.12
CA LEU A 38 11.09 -11.81 -25.66
C LEU A 38 9.76 -11.17 -25.24
N SER A 39 8.67 -11.43 -25.98
CA SER A 39 7.32 -10.93 -25.65
C SER A 39 6.82 -11.48 -24.31
N GLU A 40 6.99 -12.77 -24.05
CA GLU A 40 6.60 -13.41 -22.78
C GLU A 40 7.42 -12.85 -21.60
N CYS A 41 8.73 -12.64 -21.81
CA CYS A 41 9.60 -12.03 -20.80
C CYS A 41 9.21 -10.57 -20.53
N GLN A 42 8.89 -9.80 -21.57
CA GLN A 42 8.42 -8.42 -21.43
C GLN A 42 7.10 -8.35 -20.65
N THR A 43 6.19 -9.28 -20.91
CA THR A 43 4.92 -9.39 -20.16
C THR A 43 5.18 -9.66 -18.68
N SER A 44 6.08 -10.61 -18.38
CA SER A 44 6.47 -10.93 -16.99
C SER A 44 7.15 -9.74 -16.29
N LEU A 45 7.96 -8.97 -17.02
CA LEU A 45 8.61 -7.77 -16.52
C LEU A 45 7.59 -6.66 -16.22
N ASN A 46 6.61 -6.48 -17.10
CA ASN A 46 5.53 -5.52 -16.90
C ASN A 46 4.68 -5.88 -15.68
N GLN A 47 4.34 -7.16 -15.50
CA GLN A 47 3.62 -7.61 -14.30
C GLN A 47 4.43 -7.32 -13.03
N ALA A 48 5.73 -7.59 -13.02
CA ALA A 48 6.58 -7.26 -11.87
C ALA A 48 6.64 -5.76 -11.57
N ARG A 49 6.52 -4.88 -12.58
CA ARG A 49 6.41 -3.42 -12.37
C ARG A 49 5.08 -3.06 -11.71
N ILE A 50 3.98 -3.65 -12.17
CA ILE A 50 2.65 -3.44 -11.59
C ILE A 50 2.65 -3.89 -10.13
N ASP A 51 3.19 -5.07 -9.82
CA ASP A 51 3.26 -5.58 -8.44
C ASP A 51 4.02 -4.62 -7.50
N VAL A 52 5.10 -3.99 -7.99
CA VAL A 52 5.86 -2.97 -7.26
C VAL A 52 5.00 -1.72 -7.03
N GLU A 53 4.35 -1.20 -8.06
CA GLU A 53 3.50 0.00 -7.97
C GLU A 53 2.32 -0.20 -7.00
N GLU A 54 1.66 -1.36 -7.06
CA GLU A 54 0.60 -1.74 -6.12
C GLU A 54 1.11 -1.81 -4.66
N SER A 55 2.34 -2.30 -4.47
CA SER A 55 2.97 -2.32 -3.15
C SER A 55 3.32 -0.90 -2.66
N GLU A 56 3.85 -0.03 -3.53
CA GLU A 56 4.14 1.37 -3.20
C GLU A 56 2.87 2.15 -2.83
N THR A 57 1.79 1.96 -3.59
CA THR A 57 0.50 2.60 -3.29
C THR A 57 -0.07 2.12 -1.94
N LYS A 58 0.07 0.83 -1.61
CA LYS A 58 -0.33 0.28 -0.31
C LYS A 58 0.52 0.85 0.83
N VAL A 59 1.85 0.95 0.68
CA VAL A 59 2.74 1.61 1.65
C VAL A 59 2.27 3.05 1.92
N ASN A 60 2.07 3.84 0.87
CA ASN A 60 1.61 5.23 1.00
C ASN A 60 0.25 5.34 1.70
N ARG A 61 -0.66 4.38 1.47
CA ARG A 61 -1.97 4.36 2.15
C ARG A 61 -1.81 4.09 3.64
N LEU A 62 -1.01 3.09 4.02
CA LEU A 62 -0.76 2.73 5.41
C LEU A 62 -0.06 3.87 6.17
N GLU A 63 0.89 4.58 5.54
CA GLU A 63 1.53 5.76 6.14
C GLU A 63 0.54 6.89 6.44
N ARG A 64 -0.41 7.16 5.53
CA ARG A 64 -1.47 8.15 5.77
C ARG A 64 -2.43 7.70 6.87
N GLU A 65 -2.78 6.42 6.91
CA GLU A 65 -3.65 5.87 7.96
C GLU A 65 -2.97 6.00 9.34
N LEU A 66 -1.68 5.69 9.45
CA LEU A 66 -0.92 5.89 10.69
C LEU A 66 -0.93 7.35 11.14
N ALA A 67 -0.65 8.29 10.23
CA ALA A 67 -0.67 9.71 10.57
C ALA A 67 -2.05 10.18 11.08
N ALA A 68 -3.13 9.65 10.50
CA ALA A 68 -4.49 9.94 10.94
C ALA A 68 -4.78 9.35 12.34
N LEU A 69 -4.38 8.10 12.58
CA LEU A 69 -4.53 7.45 13.89
C LEU A 69 -3.73 8.16 14.98
N GLU A 70 -2.50 8.59 14.68
CA GLU A 70 -1.68 9.38 15.62
C GLU A 70 -2.31 10.74 15.95
N LYS A 71 -2.92 11.39 14.96
CA LYS A 71 -3.67 12.63 15.18
C LYS A 71 -4.88 12.39 16.09
N GLN A 72 -5.68 11.35 15.82
CA GLN A 72 -6.82 10.99 16.67
C GLN A 72 -6.40 10.66 18.11
N ILE A 73 -5.28 9.95 18.28
CA ILE A 73 -4.72 9.65 19.61
C ILE A 73 -4.37 10.94 20.35
N LYS A 74 -3.73 11.90 19.68
CA LYS A 74 -3.38 13.21 20.29
C LYS A 74 -4.62 14.01 20.68
N GLU A 75 -5.63 14.06 19.81
CA GLU A 75 -6.89 14.76 20.09
C GLU A 75 -7.62 14.18 21.30
N MET A 76 -7.79 12.84 21.34
CA MET A 76 -8.42 12.17 22.49
C MET A 76 -7.62 12.32 23.79
N THR A 77 -6.27 12.32 23.70
CA THR A 77 -5.41 12.54 24.88
C THR A 77 -5.60 13.96 25.41
N GLY A 78 -5.61 14.98 24.54
CA GLY A 78 -5.85 16.35 24.97
C GLY A 78 -7.25 16.58 25.54
N GLU A 79 -8.28 15.90 25.01
CA GLU A 79 -9.62 15.90 25.62
C GLU A 79 -9.61 15.28 27.02
N LEU A 80 -8.93 14.15 27.22
CA LEU A 80 -8.79 13.50 28.52
C LEU A 80 -8.08 14.40 29.53
N ASP A 81 -6.96 15.01 29.15
CA ASP A 81 -6.22 15.95 30.00
C ASP A 81 -7.15 17.10 30.46
N GLY A 82 -7.97 17.63 29.54
CA GLY A 82 -8.95 18.67 29.86
C GLY A 82 -10.06 18.21 30.81
N ILE A 83 -10.48 16.95 30.74
CA ILE A 83 -11.46 16.38 31.68
C ILE A 83 -10.81 16.15 33.05
N GLU A 84 -9.59 15.61 33.09
CA GLU A 84 -8.82 15.39 34.33
C GLU A 84 -8.57 16.68 35.11
N GLU A 85 -8.42 17.83 34.43
CA GLU A 85 -8.33 19.13 35.09
C GLU A 85 -9.67 19.67 35.60
N ARG A 86 -10.78 19.34 34.94
CA ARG A 86 -12.12 19.87 35.24
C ARG A 86 -12.81 19.13 36.38
N LEU A 87 -12.74 17.80 36.43
CA LEU A 87 -13.41 17.00 37.46
C LEU A 87 -13.05 17.45 38.90
N PRO A 88 -11.77 17.64 39.27
CA PRO A 88 -11.40 18.09 40.62
C PRO A 88 -11.83 19.53 40.93
N ARG A 89 -12.01 20.37 39.90
CA ARG A 89 -12.55 21.73 40.08
C ARG A 89 -14.03 21.68 40.44
N ILE A 90 -14.81 20.87 39.70
CA ILE A 90 -16.23 20.65 39.96
C ILE A 90 -16.44 20.09 41.37
N GLU A 91 -15.67 19.07 41.76
CA GLU A 91 -15.76 18.48 43.11
C GLU A 91 -15.45 19.48 44.23
N ARG A 92 -14.48 20.38 44.02
CA ARG A 92 -14.20 21.46 44.99
C ARG A 92 -15.33 22.47 45.05
N SER A 93 -15.93 22.84 43.93
CA SER A 93 -17.08 23.74 43.90
C SER A 93 -18.30 23.15 44.62
N ILE A 94 -18.59 21.86 44.38
CA ILE A 94 -19.66 21.15 45.09
C ILE A 94 -19.42 21.19 46.60
N ARG A 95 -18.23 20.79 47.08
CA ARG A 95 -17.89 20.85 48.51
C ARG A 95 -18.03 22.24 49.12
N SER A 96 -17.67 23.29 48.38
CA SER A 96 -17.83 24.69 48.83
C SER A 96 -19.31 25.06 48.98
N LEU A 97 -20.15 24.68 48.01
CA LEU A 97 -21.59 24.94 48.03
C LEU A 97 -22.30 24.14 49.13
N GLU A 98 -21.87 22.90 49.38
CA GLU A 98 -22.37 22.08 50.50
C GLU A 98 -22.05 22.72 51.85
N SER A 99 -20.85 23.30 52.01
CA SER A 99 -20.48 24.06 53.20
C SER A 99 -21.33 25.32 53.35
N GLU A 100 -21.53 26.09 52.28
CA GLU A 100 -22.39 27.28 52.29
C GLU A 100 -23.85 26.92 52.62
N ALA A 101 -24.38 25.87 52.00
CA ALA A 101 -25.72 25.37 52.30
C ALA A 101 -25.86 24.94 53.77
N SER A 102 -24.83 24.34 54.35
CA SER A 102 -24.81 23.97 55.77
C SER A 102 -24.81 25.20 56.68
N HIS A 103 -24.01 26.22 56.36
CA HIS A 103 -24.01 27.49 57.09
C HIS A 103 -25.38 28.20 57.02
N LEU A 104 -25.98 28.29 55.84
CA LEU A 104 -27.30 28.91 55.65
C LEU A 104 -28.39 28.17 56.44
N ARG A 105 -28.34 26.83 56.50
CA ARG A 105 -29.27 26.04 57.34
C ARG A 105 -29.11 26.36 58.83
N SER A 106 -27.88 26.49 59.32
CA SER A 106 -27.63 26.88 60.70
C SER A 106 -28.11 28.29 61.01
N GLU A 107 -27.93 29.23 60.08
CA GLU A 107 -28.40 30.62 60.20
C GLU A 107 -29.94 30.69 60.24
N ILE A 108 -30.62 29.98 59.34
CA ILE A 108 -32.10 29.86 59.36
C ILE A 108 -32.57 29.30 60.71
N SER A 109 -31.93 28.23 61.20
CA SER A 109 -32.29 27.63 62.50
C SER A 109 -32.09 28.59 63.66
N TYR A 110 -31.00 29.36 63.64
CA TYR A 110 -30.71 30.37 64.66
C TYR A 110 -31.76 31.48 64.65
N LEU A 111 -32.01 32.10 63.49
CA LEU A 111 -33.02 33.15 63.33
C LEU A 111 -34.42 32.67 63.72
N SER A 112 -34.78 31.43 63.36
CA SER A 112 -36.07 30.82 63.73
C SER A 112 -36.21 30.61 65.24
N SER A 113 -35.12 30.25 65.92
CA SER A 113 -35.12 30.00 67.37
C SER A 113 -35.27 31.27 68.22
N GLN A 114 -34.90 32.42 67.67
CA GLN A 114 -34.99 33.71 68.37
C GLN A 114 -36.43 34.26 68.44
N SER A 115 -37.41 33.64 67.76
CA SER A 115 -38.79 34.15 67.57
C SER A 115 -39.56 34.49 68.85
N SER A 116 -39.10 34.06 70.02
CA SER A 116 -39.67 34.42 71.32
C SER A 116 -39.16 35.74 71.92
N SER A 117 -38.20 36.41 71.28
CA SER A 117 -37.49 37.58 71.82
C SER A 117 -37.68 38.86 70.99
N ASP A 118 -38.58 38.87 70.00
CA ASP A 118 -38.92 40.10 69.26
C ASP A 118 -39.73 41.06 70.16
N GLU A 119 -39.24 42.29 70.31
CA GLU A 119 -39.87 43.33 71.13
C GLU A 119 -40.88 44.18 70.34
N ASP A 120 -40.77 44.23 69.00
CA ASP A 120 -41.65 44.97 68.10
C ASP A 120 -41.89 44.26 66.73
N ASP A 121 -42.90 44.73 65.98
CA ASP A 121 -43.28 44.16 64.67
C ASP A 121 -42.18 44.37 63.60
N ASP A 122 -41.40 45.44 63.69
CA ASP A 122 -40.32 45.75 62.75
C ASP A 122 -39.16 44.76 62.89
N SER A 123 -38.80 44.35 64.12
CA SER A 123 -37.75 43.35 64.36
C SER A 123 -38.17 41.96 63.86
N TYR A 124 -39.45 41.62 64.02
CA TYR A 124 -40.03 40.39 63.48
C TYR A 124 -39.98 40.37 61.95
N GLN A 125 -40.42 41.44 61.30
CA GLN A 125 -40.44 41.52 59.84
C GLN A 125 -39.03 41.44 59.23
N ASN A 126 -38.07 42.19 59.78
CA ASN A 126 -36.67 42.15 59.31
C ASN A 126 -36.06 40.74 59.39
N ARG A 127 -36.40 40.01 60.46
CA ARG A 127 -35.91 38.65 60.67
C ARG A 127 -36.55 37.66 59.70
N GLN A 128 -37.85 37.81 59.44
CA GLN A 128 -38.56 37.01 58.46
C GLN A 128 -37.99 37.23 57.05
N ASP A 129 -37.65 38.47 56.70
CA ASP A 129 -36.98 38.80 55.44
C ASP A 129 -35.58 38.17 55.36
N ALA A 130 -34.81 38.19 56.46
CA ALA A 130 -33.50 37.53 56.52
C ALA A 130 -33.59 36.00 56.35
N ILE A 131 -34.57 35.35 57.00
CA ILE A 131 -34.85 33.92 56.82
C ILE A 131 -35.19 33.64 55.35
N TYR A 132 -36.10 34.43 54.76
CA TYR A 132 -36.47 34.28 53.36
C TYR A 132 -35.26 34.39 52.41
N HIS A 133 -34.39 35.39 52.64
CA HIS A 133 -33.16 35.53 51.86
C HIS A 133 -32.22 34.33 52.01
N CYS A 134 -32.05 33.81 53.23
CA CYS A 134 -31.25 32.60 53.47
C CYS A 134 -31.83 31.38 52.76
N GLU A 135 -33.16 31.21 52.78
CA GLU A 135 -33.84 30.12 52.06
C GLU A 135 -33.65 30.20 50.55
N GLN A 136 -33.72 31.41 49.96
CA GLN A 136 -33.44 31.59 48.53
C GLN A 136 -32.00 31.24 48.18
N ARG A 137 -31.02 31.69 48.99
CA ARG A 137 -29.61 31.33 48.79
C ARG A 137 -29.38 29.83 48.92
N LEU A 138 -30.03 29.19 49.88
CA LEU A 138 -29.96 27.75 50.10
C LEU A 138 -30.51 26.97 48.89
N LYS A 139 -31.66 27.41 48.37
CA LYS A 139 -32.25 26.85 47.14
C LYS A 139 -31.30 27.00 45.94
N ASN A 140 -30.66 28.16 45.81
CA ASN A 140 -29.67 28.40 44.75
C ASN A 140 -28.47 27.46 44.89
N CYS A 141 -27.94 27.27 46.10
CA CYS A 141 -26.86 26.32 46.37
C CYS A 141 -27.23 24.90 45.90
N TYR A 142 -28.42 24.41 46.25
CA TYR A 142 -28.87 23.08 45.81
C TYR A 142 -29.05 22.98 44.29
N SER A 143 -29.58 24.02 43.66
CA SER A 143 -29.71 24.02 42.20
C SER A 143 -28.35 23.94 41.50
N GLU A 144 -27.34 24.64 42.04
CA GLU A 144 -26.00 24.67 41.49
C GLU A 144 -25.24 23.37 41.78
N ILE A 145 -25.38 22.78 42.97
CA ILE A 145 -24.86 21.45 43.29
C ILE A 145 -25.43 20.42 42.30
N ASN A 146 -26.75 20.37 42.12
CA ASN A 146 -27.38 19.44 41.18
C ASN A 146 -26.87 19.62 39.74
N ARG A 147 -26.64 20.86 39.31
CA ARG A 147 -26.08 21.18 37.99
C ARG A 147 -24.65 20.65 37.86
N LEU A 148 -23.81 20.92 38.86
CA LEU A 148 -22.41 20.49 38.88
C LEU A 148 -22.27 18.98 39.00
N GLU A 149 -23.12 18.30 39.75
CA GLU A 149 -23.18 16.84 39.80
C GLU A 149 -23.56 16.22 38.45
N ALA A 150 -24.52 16.82 37.74
CA ALA A 150 -24.88 16.39 36.40
C ALA A 150 -23.71 16.57 35.42
N GLU A 151 -22.99 17.70 35.52
CA GLU A 151 -21.79 17.97 34.74
C GLU A 151 -20.68 16.94 35.05
N HIS A 152 -20.41 16.66 36.33
CA HIS A 152 -19.43 15.66 36.78
C HIS A 152 -19.75 14.27 36.21
N ARG A 153 -21.01 13.82 36.34
CA ARG A 153 -21.46 12.55 35.76
C ARG A 153 -21.23 12.48 34.25
N SER A 154 -21.59 13.53 33.52
CA SER A 154 -21.42 13.56 32.06
C SER A 154 -19.94 13.53 31.63
N LEU A 155 -19.06 14.24 32.37
CA LEU A 155 -17.63 14.26 32.10
C LEU A 155 -16.98 12.93 32.45
N SER A 156 -17.39 12.29 33.54
CA SER A 156 -16.91 10.96 33.94
C SER A 156 -17.31 9.89 32.93
N GLU A 157 -18.53 9.93 32.41
CA GLU A 157 -18.96 9.04 31.33
C GLU A 157 -18.15 9.29 30.04
N ARG A 158 -17.95 10.56 29.68
CA ARG A 158 -17.14 10.94 28.52
C ARG A 158 -15.69 10.47 28.66
N GLN A 159 -15.11 10.58 29.85
CA GLN A 159 -13.77 10.06 30.16
C GLN A 159 -13.69 8.56 29.87
N ALA A 160 -14.61 7.77 30.40
CA ALA A 160 -14.62 6.31 30.18
C ALA A 160 -14.72 5.94 28.68
N VAL A 161 -15.56 6.65 27.93
CA VAL A 161 -15.70 6.45 26.47
C VAL A 161 -14.40 6.82 25.73
N LEU A 162 -13.77 7.93 26.10
CA LEU A 162 -12.50 8.37 25.51
C LEU A 162 -11.35 7.41 25.82
N GLU A 163 -11.23 6.94 27.06
CA GLU A 163 -10.21 5.96 27.47
C GLU A 163 -10.35 4.65 26.69
N HIS A 164 -11.58 4.14 26.56
CA HIS A 164 -11.85 2.95 25.76
C HIS A 164 -11.49 3.17 24.29
N SER A 165 -11.93 4.29 23.70
CA SER A 165 -11.66 4.63 22.31
C SER A 165 -10.16 4.80 22.06
N LEU A 166 -9.43 5.45 22.97
CA LEU A 166 -7.99 5.63 22.91
C LEU A 166 -7.26 4.29 22.91
N LYS A 167 -7.68 3.35 23.76
CA LYS A 167 -7.11 2.00 23.79
C LYS A 167 -7.30 1.29 22.46
N VAL A 168 -8.52 1.30 21.91
CA VAL A 168 -8.83 0.67 20.61
C VAL A 168 -8.01 1.31 19.48
N THR A 169 -7.95 2.64 19.42
CA THR A 169 -7.20 3.36 18.39
C THR A 169 -5.69 3.11 18.48
N LYS A 170 -5.13 3.01 19.70
CA LYS A 170 -3.71 2.63 19.90
C LYS A 170 -3.42 1.22 19.38
N VAL A 171 -4.28 0.25 19.68
CA VAL A 171 -4.14 -1.12 19.14
C VAL A 171 -4.20 -1.11 17.63
N LYS A 172 -5.15 -0.38 17.03
CA LYS A 172 -5.24 -0.26 15.57
C LYS A 172 -3.97 0.39 14.98
N ARG A 173 -3.45 1.44 15.60
CA ARG A 173 -2.20 2.10 15.19
C ARG A 173 -1.02 1.14 15.21
N ASP A 174 -0.90 0.31 16.24
CA ASP A 174 0.17 -0.68 16.35
C ASP A 174 0.05 -1.75 15.25
N GLN A 175 -1.17 -2.24 14.97
CA GLN A 175 -1.44 -3.18 13.88
C GLN A 175 -1.11 -2.58 12.50
N THR A 176 -1.55 -1.35 12.22
CA THR A 176 -1.22 -0.66 10.95
C THR A 176 0.29 -0.43 10.81
N ALA A 177 1.01 -0.19 11.92
CA ALA A 177 2.45 -0.02 11.90
C ALA A 177 3.17 -1.33 11.55
N GLU A 178 2.73 -2.44 12.11
CA GLU A 178 3.23 -3.78 11.78
C GLU A 178 2.95 -4.13 10.30
N GLU A 179 1.72 -3.89 9.83
CA GLU A 179 1.36 -4.08 8.42
C GLU A 179 2.23 -3.24 7.48
N LEU A 180 2.53 -2.00 7.85
CA LEU A 180 3.41 -1.12 7.08
C LEU A 180 4.82 -1.68 6.97
N ASP A 181 5.39 -2.20 8.07
CA ASP A 181 6.73 -2.78 8.05
C ASP A 181 6.78 -4.03 7.16
N LEU A 182 5.79 -4.93 7.30
CA LEU A 182 5.66 -6.11 6.45
C LEU A 182 5.54 -5.73 4.96
N GLU A 183 4.75 -4.70 4.65
CA GLU A 183 4.57 -4.22 3.28
C GLU A 183 5.84 -3.55 2.72
N LYS A 184 6.57 -2.77 3.53
CA LYS A 184 7.88 -2.21 3.15
C LYS A 184 8.90 -3.32 2.85
N ASN A 185 8.92 -4.37 3.67
CA ASN A 185 9.75 -5.55 3.44
C ASN A 185 9.36 -6.29 2.16
N ARG A 186 8.06 -6.41 1.86
CA ARG A 186 7.56 -6.98 0.59
C ARG A 186 8.00 -6.13 -0.59
N LEU A 187 7.83 -4.81 -0.51
CA LEU A 187 8.20 -3.85 -1.55
C LEU A 187 9.68 -3.95 -1.91
N SER A 188 10.56 -4.01 -0.91
CA SER A 188 12.00 -4.19 -1.13
C SER A 188 12.30 -5.46 -1.94
N LYS A 189 11.68 -6.60 -1.56
CA LYS A 189 11.86 -7.87 -2.27
C LYS A 189 11.34 -7.81 -3.71
N LEU A 190 10.24 -7.11 -3.96
CA LEU A 190 9.68 -6.91 -5.30
C LEU A 190 10.60 -6.03 -6.16
N LYS A 191 11.16 -4.96 -5.60
CA LYS A 191 12.16 -4.11 -6.28
C LYS A 191 13.40 -4.94 -6.68
N ASP A 192 13.94 -5.73 -5.75
CA ASP A 192 15.08 -6.61 -6.03
C ASP A 192 14.76 -7.64 -7.12
N LYS A 193 13.54 -8.19 -7.12
CA LYS A 193 13.07 -9.12 -8.16
C LYS A 193 12.97 -8.42 -9.51
N LEU A 194 12.40 -7.22 -9.55
CA LEU A 194 12.26 -6.41 -10.76
C LEU A 194 13.64 -6.09 -11.36
N GLU A 195 14.61 -5.64 -10.56
CA GLU A 195 15.98 -5.37 -11.02
C GLU A 195 16.68 -6.63 -11.57
N ARG A 196 16.44 -7.79 -10.94
CA ARG A 196 16.96 -9.08 -11.43
C ARG A 196 16.34 -9.45 -12.78
N LEU A 197 15.02 -9.26 -12.93
CA LEU A 197 14.31 -9.50 -14.20
C LEU A 197 14.77 -8.56 -15.30
N GLN A 198 14.97 -7.26 -15.01
CA GLN A 198 15.49 -6.29 -15.96
C GLN A 198 16.88 -6.69 -16.47
N ARG A 199 17.79 -7.08 -15.56
CA ARG A 199 19.12 -7.57 -15.93
C ARG A 199 19.07 -8.84 -16.76
N ALA A 200 18.17 -9.78 -16.43
CA ALA A 200 17.99 -11.00 -17.19
C ALA A 200 17.45 -10.71 -18.60
N MET A 201 16.49 -9.79 -18.73
CA MET A 201 15.93 -9.35 -20.01
C MET A 201 17.00 -8.77 -20.92
N TRP A 202 17.81 -7.84 -20.40
CA TRP A 202 18.91 -7.25 -21.18
C TRP A 202 19.91 -8.29 -21.69
N ARG A 203 20.27 -9.27 -20.84
CA ARG A 203 21.15 -10.38 -21.25
C ARG A 203 20.50 -11.24 -22.33
N LEU A 204 19.21 -11.53 -22.19
CA LEU A 204 18.45 -12.31 -23.14
C LEU A 204 18.34 -11.61 -24.49
N GLU A 205 18.03 -10.31 -24.52
CA GLU A 205 18.01 -9.49 -25.74
C GLU A 205 19.36 -9.54 -26.48
N SER A 206 20.46 -9.37 -25.74
CA SER A 206 21.81 -9.46 -26.31
C SER A 206 22.12 -10.85 -26.88
N ALA A 207 21.73 -11.92 -26.17
CA ALA A 207 21.96 -13.30 -26.59
C ALA A 207 21.10 -13.66 -27.82
N VAL A 208 19.84 -13.26 -27.82
CA VAL A 208 18.90 -13.43 -28.95
C VAL A 208 19.43 -12.73 -30.18
N ASN A 209 19.85 -11.46 -30.07
CA ASN A 209 20.41 -10.71 -31.19
C ASN A 209 21.65 -11.41 -31.76
N SER A 210 22.53 -11.91 -30.89
CA SER A 210 23.71 -12.67 -31.31
C SER A 210 23.35 -13.96 -32.04
N TYR A 211 22.35 -14.70 -31.54
CA TYR A 211 21.85 -15.93 -32.14
C TYR A 211 21.20 -15.69 -33.52
N VAL A 212 20.34 -14.68 -33.65
CA VAL A 212 19.71 -14.32 -34.92
C VAL A 212 20.76 -13.88 -35.94
N ASN A 213 21.75 -13.08 -35.53
CA ASN A 213 22.85 -12.68 -36.42
C ASN A 213 23.69 -13.89 -36.87
N ALA A 214 23.97 -14.83 -35.97
CA ALA A 214 24.68 -16.06 -36.33
C ALA A 214 23.86 -16.91 -37.32
N ALA A 215 22.54 -17.05 -37.09
CA ALA A 215 21.66 -17.76 -38.00
C ALA A 215 21.63 -17.12 -39.39
N SER A 216 21.48 -15.79 -39.48
CA SER A 216 21.54 -15.04 -40.74
C SER A 216 22.85 -15.26 -41.48
N ARG A 217 23.99 -15.25 -40.77
CA ARG A 217 25.30 -15.48 -41.37
C ARG A 217 25.46 -16.90 -41.88
N ILE A 218 25.03 -17.90 -41.12
CA ILE A 218 25.09 -19.30 -41.55
C ILE A 218 24.19 -19.51 -42.77
N GLU A 219 22.97 -18.96 -42.75
CA GLU A 219 22.05 -19.04 -43.88
C GLU A 219 22.65 -18.45 -45.15
N SER A 220 23.16 -17.21 -45.09
CA SER A 220 23.73 -16.54 -46.28
C SER A 220 24.95 -17.28 -46.80
N GLN A 221 25.92 -17.59 -45.93
CA GLN A 221 27.17 -18.24 -46.32
C GLN A 221 26.92 -19.65 -46.87
N SER A 222 26.04 -20.42 -46.23
CA SER A 222 25.74 -21.79 -46.65
C SER A 222 24.95 -21.82 -47.95
N SER A 223 24.00 -20.90 -48.14
CA SER A 223 23.24 -20.76 -49.39
C SER A 223 24.16 -20.37 -50.56
N ASP A 224 25.04 -19.38 -50.36
CA ASP A 224 26.01 -18.95 -51.37
C ASP A 224 26.97 -20.09 -51.76
N MET A 225 27.48 -20.83 -50.77
CA MET A 225 28.33 -21.99 -51.01
C MET A 225 27.59 -23.11 -51.75
N ALA A 226 26.36 -23.44 -51.34
CA ALA A 226 25.56 -24.48 -51.96
C ALA A 226 25.27 -24.15 -53.44
N ARG A 227 24.84 -22.91 -53.72
CA ARG A 227 24.63 -22.40 -55.09
C ARG A 227 25.90 -22.45 -55.91
N GLY A 228 27.02 -21.99 -55.36
CA GLY A 228 28.32 -22.01 -56.03
C GLY A 228 28.76 -23.42 -56.42
N LYS A 229 28.62 -24.38 -55.50
CA LYS A 229 28.93 -25.80 -55.77
C LYS A 229 27.94 -26.44 -56.74
N ALA A 230 26.64 -26.16 -56.62
CA ALA A 230 25.62 -26.69 -57.53
C ALA A 230 25.82 -26.19 -58.98
N ASN A 231 26.24 -24.93 -59.14
CA ASN A 231 26.61 -24.35 -60.44
C ASN A 231 27.84 -25.04 -61.03
N ALA A 232 28.90 -25.25 -60.24
CA ALA A 232 30.09 -25.97 -60.69
C ALA A 232 29.77 -27.41 -61.13
N VAL A 233 28.94 -28.13 -60.36
CA VAL A 233 28.48 -29.49 -60.73
C VAL A 233 27.65 -29.45 -62.02
N SER A 234 26.82 -28.43 -62.21
CA SER A 234 26.05 -28.24 -63.45
C SER A 234 26.95 -28.01 -64.66
N GLN A 235 28.04 -27.24 -64.50
CA GLN A 235 29.03 -27.04 -65.55
C GLN A 235 29.77 -28.34 -65.89
N CYS A 236 30.17 -29.12 -64.88
CA CYS A 236 30.79 -30.43 -65.11
C CYS A 236 29.87 -31.39 -65.88
N LEU A 237 28.59 -31.45 -65.50
CA LEU A 237 27.58 -32.24 -66.22
C LEU A 237 27.46 -31.78 -67.68
N ALA A 238 27.40 -30.47 -67.92
CA ALA A 238 27.33 -29.92 -69.28
C ALA A 238 28.56 -30.27 -70.13
N TYR A 239 29.77 -30.21 -69.57
CA TYR A 239 30.99 -30.62 -70.27
C TYR A 239 31.01 -32.12 -70.59
N ILE A 240 30.55 -32.97 -69.67
CA ILE A 240 30.42 -34.41 -69.92
C ILE A 240 29.41 -34.67 -71.04
N GLU A 241 28.25 -34.01 -71.02
CA GLU A 241 27.21 -34.12 -72.05
C GLU A 241 27.69 -33.61 -73.43
N GLN A 242 28.48 -32.52 -73.45
CA GLN A 242 29.10 -31.99 -74.67
C GLN A 242 30.18 -32.92 -75.24
N TYR A 243 31.02 -33.51 -74.38
CA TYR A 243 32.02 -34.49 -74.80
C TYR A 243 31.35 -35.73 -75.40
N LEU A 244 30.32 -36.26 -74.73
CA LEU A 244 29.56 -37.41 -75.23
C LEU A 244 28.88 -37.12 -76.57
N SER A 245 28.33 -35.92 -76.77
CA SER A 245 27.68 -35.55 -78.04
C SER A 245 28.65 -35.29 -79.20
N THR A 246 29.96 -35.17 -78.95
CA THR A 246 31.00 -35.01 -79.98
C THR A 246 31.78 -36.30 -80.28
N THR A 247 31.66 -37.33 -79.44
CA THR A 247 32.31 -38.65 -79.63
C THR A 247 31.41 -39.75 -80.22
N PHE A 248 30.26 -39.39 -80.80
CA PHE A 248 29.40 -40.26 -81.60
C PHE A 248 29.32 -39.77 -83.05
#